data_AF-A0A1Y4P2D1-F1
#
_entry.id   AF-A0A1Y4P2D1-F1
#
_cell.length_a   1.000
_cell.length_b   1.000
_cell.length_c   1.000
_cell.angle_alpha   90.00
_cell.angle_beta   90.00
_cell.angle_gamma   90.00
#
_symmetry.space_group_name_H-M   'P 1'
#
loop_
_entity.id
_entity.type
_entity.pdbx_description
1 polymer ?
#
loop_
_entity_poly.entity_id
_entity_poly.type
_entity_poly.pdbx_seq_one_letter_code
_entity_poly.pdbx_strand_id
1 'polypeptide(L)'
;MSQEKVDRYKKEKANRKQIMRKQRIMSVVRKCVLAVVAVALVGWLAFSAYDIHESNRERVVAEVNYDAITDYLNSLSENAE
;
A
#
# COMPACT_ATOMS: atom_id res chain seq x y z
N MET A 1 51.12 14.64 24.64
CA MET A 1 49.75 14.11 24.76
C MET A 1 48.88 15.23 25.33
N SER A 2 47.95 15.78 24.56
CA SER A 2 47.04 16.84 25.03
C SER A 2 45.98 16.25 25.97
N GLN A 3 45.65 16.96 27.06
CA GLN A 3 44.62 16.58 28.03
C GLN A 3 43.28 16.29 27.35
N GLU A 4 42.93 17.04 26.30
CA GLU A 4 41.74 16.78 25.49
C GLU A 4 41.68 15.38 24.89
N LYS A 5 42.84 14.85 24.47
CA LYS A 5 42.92 13.51 23.89
C LYS A 5 42.69 12.43 24.96
N VAL A 6 43.14 12.68 26.19
CA VAL A 6 42.95 11.78 27.35
C VAL A 6 41.51 11.82 27.83
N ASP A 7 40.91 13.00 27.91
CA ASP A 7 39.51 13.16 28.33
C ASP A 7 38.53 12.60 27.30
N ARG A 8 38.82 12.76 26.00
CA ARG A 8 38.09 12.02 24.95
C ARG A 8 38.19 10.52 25.14
N TYR A 9 39.38 10.01 25.45
CA TYR A 9 39.59 8.58 25.64
C TYR A 9 38.81 8.04 26.84
N LYS A 10 38.78 8.79 27.96
CA LYS A 10 37.96 8.46 29.14
C LYS A 10 36.46 8.50 28.81
N LYS A 11 36.00 9.52 28.09
CA LYS A 11 34.59 9.64 27.63
C LYS A 11 34.18 8.51 26.69
N GLU A 12 35.01 8.14 25.72
CA GLU A 12 34.76 7.03 24.80
C GLU A 12 34.73 5.69 25.54
N LYS A 13 35.64 5.48 26.49
CA LYS A 13 35.69 4.25 27.30
C LYS A 13 34.48 4.13 28.22
N ALA A 14 34.02 5.25 28.82
CA ALA A 14 32.81 5.30 29.63
C ALA A 14 31.53 5.05 28.80
N ASN A 15 31.44 5.62 27.59
CA ASN A 15 30.25 5.53 26.74
C ASN A 15 30.24 4.34 25.76
N ARG A 16 31.26 3.48 25.78
CA ARG A 16 31.39 2.34 24.85
C ARG A 16 30.12 1.48 24.79
N LYS A 17 29.49 1.20 25.93
CA LYS A 17 28.23 0.42 26.00
C LYS A 17 27.06 1.15 25.35
N GLN A 18 26.95 2.46 25.55
CA GLN A 18 25.88 3.26 24.95
C GLN A 18 26.04 3.39 23.43
N ILE A 19 27.28 3.60 22.96
CA ILE A 19 27.59 3.69 21.52
C ILE A 19 27.28 2.36 20.82
N MET A 20 27.71 1.24 21.41
CA MET A 20 27.39 -0.11 20.91
C MET A 20 25.88 -0.37 20.84
N ARG A 21 25.13 0.06 21.86
CA ARG A 21 23.66 -0.07 21.88
C ARG A 21 23.00 0.78 20.80
N LYS A 22 23.45 2.03 20.61
CA LYS A 22 22.95 2.91 19.54
C LYS A 22 23.22 2.33 18.15
N GLN A 23 24.40 1.75 17.92
CA GLN A 23 24.74 1.11 16.65
C GLN A 23 23.86 -0.13 16.37
N ARG A 24 23.59 -0.96 17.39
CA ARG A 24 22.64 -2.08 17.27
C ARG A 24 21.22 -1.61 16.96
N ILE A 25 20.75 -0.56 17.62
CA ILE A 25 19.40 -0.03 17.36
C ILE A 25 19.32 0.53 15.94
N MET A 26 20.31 1.31 15.49
CA MET A 26 20.33 1.83 14.12
C MET A 26 20.30 0.73 13.05
N SER A 27 21.02 -0.37 13.26
CA SER A 27 21.01 -1.48 12.29
C SER A 27 19.67 -2.22 12.28
N VAL A 28 19.03 -2.39 13.43
CA VAL A 28 17.68 -2.97 13.52
C VAL A 28 16.64 -2.06 12.87
N VAL A 29 16.65 -0.76 13.17
CA VAL A 29 15.71 0.22 12.59
C VAL A 29 15.79 0.22 11.07
N ARG A 30 17.00 0.19 10.48
CA ARG A 30 17.15 0.10 9.02
C ARG A 30 16.49 -1.15 8.45
N LYS A 31 16.69 -2.31 9.08
CA LYS A 31 16.04 -3.57 8.66
C LYS A 31 14.52 -3.51 8.83
N CYS A 32 14.03 -2.91 9.91
CA CYS A 32 12.60 -2.73 10.15
C CYS A 32 11.96 -1.85 9.08
N VAL A 33 12.58 -0.72 8.72
CA VAL A 33 12.05 0.17 7.67
C VAL A 33 11.95 -0.59 6.34
N LEU A 34 12.98 -1.34 5.98
CA LEU A 34 12.99 -2.14 4.74
C LEU A 34 11.91 -3.24 4.76
N ALA A 35 11.72 -3.89 5.91
CA ALA A 35 10.66 -4.87 6.10
C ALA A 35 9.25 -4.25 6.01
N VAL A 36 9.04 -3.07 6.60
CA VAL A 36 7.76 -2.35 6.53
C VAL A 36 7.42 -1.97 5.10
N VAL A 37 8.39 -1.46 4.33
CA VAL A 37 8.19 -1.14 2.92
C VAL A 37 7.84 -2.40 2.12
N ALA A 38 8.53 -3.52 2.36
CA ALA A 38 8.23 -4.79 1.70
C ALA A 38 6.80 -5.28 2.02
N VAL A 39 6.38 -5.22 3.28
CA VAL A 39 5.02 -5.60 3.70
C VAL A 39 3.97 -4.67 3.11
N ALA A 40 4.23 -3.36 3.05
CA ALA A 40 3.33 -2.40 2.42
C ALA A 40 3.15 -2.68 0.92
N LEU A 41 4.23 -3.01 0.21
CA LEU A 41 4.16 -3.40 -1.21
C LEU A 41 3.38 -4.70 -1.41
N VAL A 42 3.63 -5.71 -0.58
CA VAL A 42 2.90 -6.99 -0.65
C VAL A 42 1.41 -6.79 -0.35
N GLY A 43 1.07 -6.00 0.68
CA GLY A 43 -0.31 -5.67 1.01
C GLY A 43 -1.01 -4.89 -0.10
N TRP A 44 -0.32 -3.93 -0.71
CA TRP A 44 -0.84 -3.17 -1.85
C TRP A 44 -1.10 -4.06 -3.06
N LEU A 45 -0.15 -4.93 -3.42
CA LEU A 45 -0.30 -5.86 -4.53
C LEU A 45 -1.41 -6.88 -4.28
N ALA A 46 -1.57 -7.37 -3.06
CA ALA A 46 -2.65 -8.27 -2.69
C ALA A 46 -4.03 -7.61 -2.83
N PHE A 47 -4.16 -6.34 -2.38
CA PHE A 47 -5.39 -5.57 -2.56
C PHE A 47 -5.67 -5.28 -4.03
N SER A 48 -4.65 -4.87 -4.79
CA SER A 48 -4.77 -4.59 -6.24
C SER A 48 -5.12 -5.84 -7.05
N ALA A 49 -4.59 -7.01 -6.70
CA ALA A 49 -4.96 -8.27 -7.34
C ALA A 49 -6.41 -8.65 -7.06
N TYR A 50 -6.91 -8.37 -5.85
CA TYR A 50 -8.31 -8.59 -5.49
C TYR A 50 -9.24 -7.63 -6.25
N ASP A 51 -8.88 -6.35 -6.34
CA ASP A 51 -9.59 -5.33 -7.12
C ASP A 51 -9.63 -5.69 -8.62
N ILE A 52 -8.51 -6.19 -9.16
CA ILE A 52 -8.46 -6.71 -10.54
C ILE A 52 -9.34 -7.95 -10.71
N HIS A 53 -9.37 -8.88 -9.74
CA HIS A 53 -10.22 -10.06 -9.82
C HIS A 53 -11.72 -9.72 -9.73
N GLU A 54 -12.10 -8.75 -8.90
CA GLU A 54 -13.47 -8.20 -8.83
C GLU A 54 -13.82 -7.50 -10.16
N SER A 55 -12.90 -6.74 -10.75
CA SER A 55 -13.11 -6.06 -12.03
C SER A 55 -13.17 -6.99 -13.24
N ASN A 56 -12.55 -8.18 -13.14
CA ASN A 56 -12.52 -9.20 -14.19
C ASN A 56 -13.58 -10.29 -13.97
N ARG A 57 -14.38 -10.20 -12.91
CA ARG A 57 -15.69 -10.85 -12.91
C ARG A 57 -16.52 -10.11 -13.94
N GLU A 58 -16.81 -10.81 -15.04
CA GLU A 58 -17.81 -10.46 -16.04
C GLU A 58 -18.93 -9.69 -15.34
N ARG A 59 -18.96 -8.36 -15.56
CA ARG A 59 -20.05 -7.53 -15.06
C ARG A 59 -21.29 -8.26 -15.52
N VAL A 60 -22.14 -8.71 -14.59
CA VAL A 60 -23.43 -9.30 -14.96
C VAL A 60 -24.16 -8.16 -15.65
N VAL A 61 -24.04 -8.12 -16.97
CA VAL A 61 -24.80 -7.21 -17.79
C VAL A 61 -26.20 -7.72 -17.58
N ALA A 62 -26.94 -7.06 -16.70
CA ALA A 62 -28.38 -7.29 -16.63
C ALA A 62 -28.85 -7.00 -18.04
N GLU A 63 -29.19 -8.04 -18.79
CA GLU A 63 -29.86 -7.91 -20.08
C GLU A 63 -31.21 -7.29 -19.75
N VAL A 64 -31.25 -5.96 -19.74
CA VAL A 64 -32.48 -5.21 -19.55
C VAL A 64 -33.29 -5.42 -20.82
N ASN A 65 -34.41 -6.13 -20.71
CA ASN A 65 -35.34 -6.30 -21.81
C ASN A 65 -36.03 -4.94 -22.10
N TYR A 66 -35.87 -4.44 -23.33
CA TYR A 66 -36.43 -3.17 -23.82
C TYR A 66 -37.68 -3.36 -24.70
N ASP A 67 -38.23 -4.56 -24.78
CA ASP A 67 -39.36 -4.89 -25.66
C ASP A 67 -40.58 -4.04 -25.30
N ALA A 68 -40.87 -3.88 -24.00
CA ALA A 68 -41.99 -3.05 -23.53
C ALA A 68 -41.87 -1.57 -23.93
N ILE A 69 -40.64 -1.03 -24.00
CA ILE A 69 -40.41 0.37 -24.41
C ILE A 69 -40.56 0.49 -25.93
N THR A 70 -40.04 -0.50 -26.66
CA THR A 70 -40.16 -0.59 -28.12
C THR A 70 -41.62 -0.69 -28.56
N ASP A 71 -42.39 -1.57 -27.93
CA ASP A 71 -43.81 -1.77 -28.20
C ASP A 71 -44.62 -0.51 -27.92
N TYR A 72 -44.32 0.19 -26.82
CA TYR A 72 -44.96 1.46 -26.50
C TYR A 72 -44.68 2.54 -27.56
N LEU A 73 -43.41 2.71 -27.96
CA LEU A 73 -43.02 3.65 -29.02
C LEU A 73 -43.69 3.34 -30.36
N ASN A 74 -43.80 2.07 -30.71
CA ASN A 74 -44.49 1.63 -31.92
C ASN A 74 -46.00 1.95 -31.84
N SER A 75 -46.64 1.65 -30.71
CA SER A 75 -48.06 1.98 -30.51
C SER A 75 -48.34 3.48 -30.60
N LEU A 76 -47.44 4.32 -30.07
CA LEU A 76 -47.58 5.78 -30.17
C LEU A 76 -47.45 6.27 -31.61
N SER A 77 -46.59 5.64 -32.40
CA SER A 77 -46.37 6.00 -33.79
C SER A 77 -47.53 5.55 -34.67
N GLU A 78 -48.07 4.37 -34.42
CA GLU A 78 -49.25 3.82 -35.10
C GLU A 78 -50.52 4.63 -34.79
N ASN A 79 -50.66 5.14 -33.57
CA ASN A 79 -51.81 5.98 -33.18
C ASN A 79 -51.67 7.46 -33.62
N ALA A 80 -50.52 7.85 -34.18
CA ALA A 80 -50.25 9.22 -34.64
C ALA A 80 -50.49 9.41 -36.15
N GLU A 81 -50.73 8.31 -36.90
CA GLU A 81 -51.25 8.31 -38.28
C GLU A 81 -52.78 8.14 -38.30
#